data_AF-A0AAE1DXV3-F1
#
_entry.id   AF-A0AAE1DXV3-F1
#
_cell.length_a   1.000
_cell.length_b   1.000
_cell.length_c   1.000
_cell.angle_alpha   90.00
_cell.angle_beta   90.00
_cell.angle_gamma   90.00
#
_symmetry.space_group_name_H-M   'P 1'
#
loop_
_entity.id
_entity.type
_entity.pdbx_description
1 polymer ?
#
loop_
_entity_poly.entity_id
_entity_poly.type
_entity_poly.pdbx_seq_one_letter_code
_entity_poly.pdbx_strand_id
1 'polypeptide(L)'
;MAIQRLQSRQQEQFTSNKRDYYHYNEDTMVRSLAKGIIQLGAAVGIQGWDARLRAVFKSARSQITGISKYLGFYFSDGVQSYFNATQPDTVNHITTKDALKDKDPDLYNLIEEIFPCGNTYLKRCETSRAQEDAQQLRMNCEPKGRKDPIQDGKFRCTDSRPECEFWHGEGKCRSNPGYLNFVCEKSCGICDADINCFNDHKDCSQWALRGECSRNPDYMLVNCKMSCGEC
;
A
#
# COMPACT_ATOMS: atom_id res chain seq x y z
N MET A 1 20.39 21.96 3.67
CA MET A 1 21.38 21.23 2.83
C MET A 1 21.23 19.70 2.85
N ALA A 2 20.86 19.05 3.97
CA ALA A 2 20.64 17.58 3.99
C ALA A 2 19.36 17.13 3.24
N ILE A 3 18.29 17.94 3.30
CA ILE A 3 17.00 17.63 2.64
C ILE A 3 17.10 17.71 1.11
N GLN A 4 17.82 18.70 0.56
CA GLN A 4 18.05 18.81 -0.89
C GLN A 4 18.89 17.66 -1.46
N ARG A 5 19.85 17.11 -0.69
CA ARG A 5 20.64 15.94 -1.11
C ARG A 5 19.83 14.62 -1.08
N LEU A 6 18.79 14.55 -0.24
CA LEU A 6 17.84 13.43 -0.23
C LEU A 6 16.90 13.51 -1.44
N GLN A 7 16.41 14.70 -1.78
CA GLN A 7 15.56 14.90 -2.96
C GLN A 7 16.29 14.62 -4.29
N SER A 8 17.56 15.00 -4.42
CA SER A 8 18.34 14.73 -5.64
C SER A 8 18.60 13.23 -5.85
N ARG A 9 18.84 12.46 -4.77
CA ARG A 9 19.00 10.98 -4.85
C ARG A 9 17.69 10.24 -5.11
N GLN A 10 16.56 10.80 -4.66
CA GLN A 10 15.24 10.24 -4.94
C GLN A 10 14.86 10.43 -6.42
N GLN A 11 15.18 11.58 -7.03
CA GLN A 11 14.93 11.81 -8.47
C GLN A 11 15.70 10.86 -9.39
N GLU A 12 16.92 10.46 -9.03
CA GLU A 12 17.70 9.48 -9.79
C GLU A 12 17.07 8.07 -9.77
N GLN A 13 16.30 7.71 -8.73
CA GLN A 13 15.62 6.41 -8.57
C GLN A 13 14.37 6.24 -9.44
N PHE A 14 13.84 7.32 -10.01
CA PHE A 14 12.66 7.27 -10.88
C PHE A 14 12.99 7.25 -12.37
N THR A 15 14.27 7.30 -12.74
CA THR A 15 14.71 7.41 -14.14
C THR A 15 15.54 6.21 -14.56
N SER A 16 15.39 5.77 -15.82
CA SER A 16 16.37 4.87 -16.45
C SER A 16 17.67 5.66 -16.66
N ASN A 17 18.56 5.64 -15.67
CA ASN A 17 19.74 6.49 -15.72
C ASN A 17 20.81 5.84 -16.61
N LYS A 18 20.98 6.38 -17.83
CA LYS A 18 22.03 5.94 -18.76
C LYS A 18 23.47 6.17 -18.25
N ARG A 19 23.66 6.82 -17.09
CA ARG A 19 24.98 7.12 -16.51
C ARG A 19 25.37 6.23 -15.33
N ASP A 20 24.50 5.34 -14.84
CA ASP A 20 24.88 4.36 -13.82
C ASP A 20 25.46 3.10 -14.49
N TYR A 21 26.78 2.96 -14.41
CA TYR A 21 27.54 1.86 -15.03
C TYR A 21 27.10 0.45 -14.59
N TYR A 22 26.39 0.33 -13.46
CA TYR A 22 25.88 -0.93 -12.92
C TYR A 22 24.38 -1.18 -13.16
N HIS A 23 23.62 -0.19 -13.65
CA HIS A 23 22.15 -0.23 -13.75
C HIS A 23 21.62 0.29 -15.08
N TYR A 24 22.32 0.01 -16.17
CA TYR A 24 21.86 0.36 -17.51
C TYR A 24 20.60 -0.48 -17.84
N ASN A 25 19.41 0.12 -17.64
CA ASN A 25 18.05 -0.44 -17.84
C ASN A 25 17.37 -1.15 -16.65
N GLU A 26 17.82 -0.95 -15.40
CA GLU A 26 17.05 -1.42 -14.24
C GLU A 26 16.02 -0.38 -13.77
N ASP A 27 14.76 -0.82 -13.58
CA ASP A 27 13.72 0.00 -12.97
C ASP A 27 13.82 -0.06 -11.44
N THR A 28 14.54 0.90 -10.85
CA THR A 28 14.77 0.95 -9.39
C THR A 28 13.58 1.46 -8.58
N MET A 29 12.43 1.76 -9.21
CA MET A 29 11.23 2.20 -8.48
C MET A 29 10.73 1.12 -7.55
N VAL A 30 10.65 -0.14 -8.00
CA VAL A 30 10.19 -1.26 -7.16
C VAL A 30 11.07 -1.39 -5.91
N ARG A 31 12.39 -1.34 -6.09
CA ARG A 31 13.37 -1.37 -4.99
C ARG A 31 13.11 -0.25 -3.98
N SER A 32 12.91 0.96 -4.49
CA SER A 32 12.76 2.17 -3.67
C SER A 32 11.42 2.20 -2.94
N LEU A 33 10.33 1.81 -3.63
CA LEU A 33 9.01 1.64 -3.04
C LEU A 33 9.03 0.57 -1.94
N ALA A 34 9.67 -0.58 -2.19
CA ALA A 34 9.81 -1.64 -1.19
C ALA A 34 10.50 -1.16 0.08
N LYS A 35 11.56 -0.35 -0.05
CA LYS A 35 12.23 0.28 1.10
C LYS A 35 11.29 1.19 1.88
N GLY A 36 10.50 2.01 1.18
CA GLY A 36 9.50 2.88 1.81
C GLY A 36 8.42 2.09 2.54
N ILE A 37 7.88 1.03 1.92
CA ILE A 37 6.86 0.16 2.52
C ILE A 37 7.38 -0.50 3.80
N ILE A 38 8.63 -0.95 3.84
CA ILE A 38 9.19 -1.50 5.08
C ILE A 38 9.32 -0.40 6.13
N GLN A 39 9.95 0.73 5.79
CA GLN A 39 10.30 1.76 6.76
C GLN A 39 9.08 2.46 7.37
N LEU A 40 8.02 2.65 6.58
CA LEU A 40 6.84 3.41 6.99
C LEU A 40 5.63 2.51 7.30
N GLY A 41 5.58 1.32 6.70
CA GLY A 41 4.48 0.38 6.83
C GLY A 41 4.85 -0.80 7.73
N ALA A 42 5.57 -1.77 7.18
CA ALA A 42 5.76 -3.08 7.82
C ALA A 42 6.46 -3.00 9.19
N ALA A 43 7.52 -2.20 9.32
CA ALA A 43 8.25 -2.06 10.59
C ALA A 43 7.39 -1.44 11.72
N VAL A 44 6.37 -0.67 11.35
CA VAL A 44 5.47 0.01 12.31
C VAL A 44 4.18 -0.78 12.53
N GLY A 45 3.63 -1.38 11.47
CA GLY A 45 2.31 -2.00 11.46
C GLY A 45 2.30 -3.51 11.66
N ILE A 46 3.43 -4.21 11.49
CA ILE A 46 3.51 -5.67 11.63
C ILE A 46 4.38 -6.03 12.83
N GLN A 47 3.76 -6.67 13.82
CA GLN A 47 4.45 -7.05 15.05
C GLN A 47 5.61 -8.01 14.77
N GLY A 48 6.79 -7.67 15.28
CA GLY A 48 7.98 -8.51 15.16
C GLY A 48 8.62 -8.55 13.77
N TRP A 49 8.18 -7.71 12.83
CA TRP A 49 8.67 -7.67 11.45
C TRP A 49 10.20 -7.62 11.35
N ASP A 50 10.84 -6.65 12.03
CA ASP A 50 12.30 -6.46 11.96
C ASP A 50 13.07 -7.67 12.48
N ALA A 51 12.57 -8.33 13.52
CA ALA A 51 13.19 -9.52 14.08
C ALA A 51 13.10 -10.70 13.10
N ARG A 52 11.93 -10.88 12.47
CA ARG A 52 11.70 -11.91 11.44
C ARG A 52 12.60 -11.70 10.22
N LEU A 53 12.63 -10.48 9.67
CA LEU A 53 13.46 -10.17 8.50
C LEU A 53 14.96 -10.35 8.78
N ARG A 54 15.44 -9.95 9.97
CA ARG A 54 16.84 -10.17 10.39
C ARG A 54 17.17 -11.65 10.54
N ALA A 55 16.26 -12.44 11.09
CA ALA A 55 16.45 -13.89 11.22
C ALA A 55 16.58 -14.56 9.86
N VAL A 56 15.66 -14.26 8.94
CA VAL A 56 15.68 -14.77 7.55
C VAL A 56 16.99 -14.37 6.85
N PHE A 57 17.36 -13.09 6.88
CA PHE A 57 18.62 -12.63 6.29
C PHE A 57 19.87 -13.31 6.88
N LYS A 58 19.91 -13.50 8.21
CA LYS A 58 21.05 -14.15 8.87
C LYS A 58 21.21 -15.61 8.43
N SER A 59 20.11 -16.31 8.19
CA SER A 59 20.11 -17.67 7.65
C SER A 59 20.63 -17.68 6.21
N ALA A 60 20.01 -16.84 5.37
CA ALA A 60 20.25 -16.76 3.93
C ALA A 60 21.69 -16.35 3.58
N ARG A 61 22.26 -15.33 4.23
CA ARG A 61 23.54 -14.68 3.84
C ARG A 61 24.77 -15.59 3.78
N SER A 62 24.70 -16.79 4.38
CA SER A 62 25.81 -17.77 4.40
C SER A 62 25.57 -18.98 3.51
N GLN A 63 24.33 -19.18 3.06
CA GLN A 63 23.90 -20.39 2.35
C GLN A 63 23.48 -20.10 0.91
N ILE A 64 22.97 -18.90 0.65
CA ILE A 64 22.39 -18.52 -0.63
C ILE A 64 23.36 -17.59 -1.35
N THR A 65 23.70 -17.94 -2.59
CA THR A 65 24.49 -17.09 -3.48
C THR A 65 23.55 -16.18 -4.30
N GLY A 66 24.04 -15.00 -4.69
CA GLY A 66 23.24 -14.08 -5.51
C GLY A 66 22.22 -13.22 -4.75
N ILE A 67 22.30 -13.18 -3.42
CA ILE A 67 21.53 -12.25 -2.59
C ILE A 67 22.40 -11.06 -2.14
N SER A 68 21.73 -9.96 -1.77
CA SER A 68 22.40 -8.75 -1.31
C SER A 68 23.16 -8.96 -0.01
N LYS A 69 24.33 -8.33 0.13
CA LYS A 69 25.17 -8.41 1.34
C LYS A 69 24.65 -7.58 2.52
N TYR A 70 23.69 -6.69 2.27
CA TYR A 70 23.19 -5.73 3.25
C TYR A 70 21.70 -5.96 3.48
N LEU A 71 21.28 -6.05 4.73
CA LEU A 71 19.89 -6.26 5.14
C LEU A 71 18.90 -5.30 4.46
N GLY A 72 19.26 -4.01 4.37
CA GLY A 72 18.38 -2.98 3.78
C GLY A 72 18.18 -3.11 2.27
N PHE A 73 19.07 -3.86 1.59
CA PHE A 73 18.93 -4.16 0.17
C PHE A 73 18.37 -5.56 -0.06
N TYR A 74 18.66 -6.52 0.82
CA TYR A 74 18.19 -7.91 0.75
C TYR A 74 16.69 -8.02 0.49
N PHE A 75 15.85 -7.34 1.30
CA PHE A 75 14.41 -7.35 1.06
C PHE A 75 14.04 -6.65 -0.25
N SER A 76 14.56 -5.44 -0.49
CA SER A 76 14.17 -4.65 -1.66
C SER A 76 14.61 -5.28 -2.99
N ASP A 77 15.73 -5.99 -3.00
CA ASP A 77 16.21 -6.74 -4.15
C ASP A 77 15.34 -7.99 -4.36
N GLY A 78 14.99 -8.71 -3.28
CA GLY A 78 14.03 -9.80 -3.34
C GLY A 78 12.66 -9.35 -3.87
N VAL A 79 12.17 -8.16 -3.49
CA VAL A 79 10.91 -7.63 -4.02
C VAL A 79 11.00 -7.36 -5.53
N GLN A 80 12.12 -6.86 -6.03
CA GLN A 80 12.30 -6.72 -7.48
C GLN A 80 12.22 -8.09 -8.18
N SER A 81 12.87 -9.11 -7.63
CA SER A 81 12.81 -10.48 -8.16
C SER A 81 11.40 -11.04 -8.08
N TYR A 82 10.67 -10.81 -6.99
CA TYR A 82 9.27 -11.23 -6.80
C TYR A 82 8.33 -10.67 -7.87
N PHE A 83 8.58 -9.44 -8.34
CA PHE A 83 7.83 -8.81 -9.43
C PHE A 83 8.45 -9.06 -10.82
N ASN A 84 9.48 -9.91 -10.92
CA ASN A 84 10.26 -10.12 -12.14
C ASN A 84 10.81 -8.82 -12.75
N ALA A 85 11.08 -7.82 -11.92
CA ALA A 85 11.48 -6.47 -12.31
C ALA A 85 13.01 -6.28 -12.35
N THR A 86 13.79 -7.32 -12.09
CA THR A 86 15.24 -7.32 -12.22
C THR A 86 15.65 -7.66 -13.65
N GLN A 87 16.64 -6.95 -14.21
CA GLN A 87 17.20 -7.35 -15.50
C GLN A 87 18.04 -8.62 -15.33
N PRO A 88 18.08 -9.53 -16.32
CA PRO A 88 19.04 -10.62 -16.32
C PRO A 88 20.45 -10.02 -16.30
N ASP A 89 21.26 -10.41 -15.33
CA ASP A 89 22.63 -9.96 -15.22
C ASP A 89 23.61 -11.12 -15.38
N THR A 90 24.88 -10.78 -15.58
CA THR A 90 25.97 -11.76 -15.79
C THR A 90 26.48 -12.33 -14.47
N VAL A 91 26.04 -11.77 -13.35
CA VAL A 91 26.34 -12.25 -12.00
C VAL A 91 25.18 -13.15 -11.58
N ASN A 92 25.45 -14.21 -10.82
CA ASN A 92 24.47 -15.23 -10.42
C ASN A 92 23.40 -14.71 -9.43
N HIS A 93 22.78 -13.55 -9.66
CA HIS A 93 21.74 -13.01 -8.79
C HIS A 93 20.41 -13.73 -8.98
N ILE A 94 19.58 -13.66 -7.95
CA ILE A 94 18.19 -14.11 -8.00
C ILE A 94 17.39 -13.01 -8.71
N THR A 95 16.98 -13.21 -9.95
CA THR A 95 16.34 -12.16 -10.77
C THR A 95 14.85 -12.40 -11.07
N THR A 96 14.34 -13.61 -10.82
CA THR A 96 12.94 -13.98 -11.10
C THR A 96 12.20 -14.42 -9.84
N LYS A 97 10.87 -14.38 -9.90
CA LYS A 97 9.97 -14.80 -8.81
C LYS A 97 10.14 -16.28 -8.50
N ASP A 98 10.22 -17.11 -9.53
CA ASP A 98 10.39 -18.56 -9.38
C ASP A 98 11.76 -18.89 -8.79
N ALA A 99 12.83 -18.25 -9.28
CA ALA A 99 14.17 -18.44 -8.70
C ALA A 99 14.24 -17.97 -7.24
N LEU A 100 13.52 -16.91 -6.88
CA LEU A 100 13.40 -16.45 -5.50
C LEU A 100 12.67 -17.49 -4.63
N LYS A 101 11.54 -17.99 -5.11
CA LYS A 101 10.75 -19.00 -4.40
C LYS A 101 11.55 -20.28 -4.15
N ASP A 102 12.35 -20.70 -5.13
CA ASP A 102 13.14 -21.93 -5.04
C ASP A 102 14.39 -21.76 -4.17
N LYS A 103 15.09 -20.63 -4.29
CA LYS A 103 16.39 -20.42 -3.63
C LYS A 103 16.27 -19.80 -2.24
N ASP A 104 15.30 -18.91 -2.03
CA ASP A 104 15.07 -18.19 -0.78
C ASP A 104 13.56 -18.16 -0.43
N PRO A 105 12.97 -19.34 -0.12
CA PRO A 105 11.54 -19.44 0.18
C PRO A 105 11.13 -18.64 1.43
N ASP A 106 12.03 -18.47 2.40
CA ASP A 106 11.77 -17.70 3.60
C ASP A 106 11.60 -16.20 3.28
N LEU A 107 12.47 -15.64 2.43
CA LEU A 107 12.30 -14.27 1.95
C LEU A 107 11.06 -14.14 1.06
N TYR A 108 10.82 -15.12 0.18
CA TYR A 108 9.61 -15.15 -0.66
C TYR A 108 8.35 -15.03 0.21
N ASN A 109 8.24 -15.81 1.29
CA ASN A 109 7.09 -15.81 2.18
C ASN A 109 6.92 -14.46 2.93
N LEU A 110 8.01 -13.82 3.35
CA LEU A 110 7.94 -12.48 3.94
C LEU A 110 7.46 -11.43 2.93
N ILE A 111 7.89 -11.54 1.68
CA ILE A 111 7.44 -10.64 0.61
C ILE A 111 5.96 -10.89 0.29
N GLU A 112 5.52 -12.13 0.25
CA GLU A 112 4.12 -12.50 -0.01
C GLU A 112 3.17 -12.01 1.09
N GLU A 113 3.60 -11.90 2.34
CA GLU A 113 2.83 -11.26 3.42
C GLU A 113 2.52 -9.77 3.13
N ILE A 114 3.46 -9.07 2.46
CA ILE A 114 3.30 -7.65 2.08
C ILE A 114 2.57 -7.50 0.75
N PHE A 115 2.81 -8.41 -0.21
CA PHE A 115 2.22 -8.40 -1.55
C PHE A 115 1.44 -9.68 -1.87
N PRO A 116 0.35 -9.99 -1.11
CA PRO A 116 -0.34 -11.28 -1.22
C PRO A 116 -1.19 -11.44 -2.48
N CYS A 117 -1.43 -10.35 -3.22
CA CYS A 117 -2.35 -10.34 -4.35
C CYS A 117 -1.78 -10.98 -5.61
N GLY A 118 -0.46 -11.15 -5.69
CA GLY A 118 0.20 -11.65 -6.89
C GLY A 118 0.03 -10.73 -8.10
N ASN A 119 -0.23 -9.43 -7.89
CA ASN A 119 -0.21 -8.44 -8.97
C ASN A 119 1.17 -8.46 -9.65
N THR A 120 1.20 -8.26 -10.96
CA THR A 120 2.37 -7.97 -11.76
C THR A 120 2.69 -6.48 -11.69
N TYR A 121 3.98 -6.15 -11.79
CA TYR A 121 4.46 -4.79 -11.80
C TYR A 121 4.60 -4.26 -13.22
N LEU A 122 4.32 -2.97 -13.39
CA LEU A 122 4.51 -2.23 -14.63
C LEU A 122 6.01 -2.06 -14.93
N LYS A 123 6.55 -2.83 -15.86
CA LYS A 123 7.97 -2.71 -16.24
C LYS A 123 8.15 -1.47 -17.12
N ARG A 124 8.66 -0.38 -16.55
CA ARG A 124 8.80 0.89 -17.29
C ARG A 124 9.79 0.80 -18.45
N CYS A 125 10.77 -0.10 -18.36
CA CYS A 125 11.77 -0.32 -19.41
C CYS A 125 11.29 -1.23 -20.56
N GLU A 126 10.10 -1.83 -20.47
CA GLU A 126 9.50 -2.57 -21.58
C GLU A 126 8.70 -1.63 -22.50
N THR A 127 8.78 -1.87 -23.80
CA THR A 127 8.08 -1.08 -24.82
C THR A 127 6.63 -1.53 -25.04
N SER A 128 6.33 -2.78 -24.69
CA SER A 128 4.97 -3.35 -24.75
C SER A 128 4.26 -3.20 -23.41
N ARG A 129 2.96 -2.93 -23.46
CA ARG A 129 2.06 -2.82 -22.29
C ARG A 129 1.08 -4.00 -22.17
N ALA A 130 1.24 -5.03 -23.01
CA ALA A 130 0.28 -6.13 -23.11
C ALA A 130 0.03 -6.90 -21.81
N GLN A 131 1.06 -7.08 -20.95
CA GLN A 131 0.88 -7.74 -19.65
C GLN A 131 0.09 -6.88 -18.66
N GLU A 132 0.21 -5.57 -18.78
CA GLU A 132 -0.47 -4.60 -17.91
C GLU A 132 -1.92 -4.45 -18.34
N ASP A 133 -2.18 -4.35 -19.65
CA ASP A 133 -3.52 -4.31 -20.22
C ASP A 133 -4.30 -5.60 -19.92
N ALA A 134 -3.61 -6.75 -19.85
CA ALA A 134 -4.20 -8.03 -19.51
C ALA A 134 -4.36 -8.25 -17.99
N GLN A 135 -3.73 -7.43 -17.15
CA GLN A 135 -3.78 -7.60 -15.71
C GLN A 135 -5.07 -7.02 -15.12
N GLN A 136 -5.77 -7.82 -14.32
CA GLN A 136 -6.77 -7.32 -13.38
C GLN A 136 -6.11 -7.03 -12.03
N LEU A 137 -5.94 -5.74 -11.72
CA LEU A 137 -5.36 -5.31 -10.45
C LEU A 137 -6.22 -5.74 -9.27
N ARG A 138 -5.64 -6.51 -8.35
CA ARG A 138 -6.28 -6.90 -7.09
C ARG A 138 -5.84 -5.93 -6.01
N MET A 139 -6.80 -5.23 -5.42
CA MET A 139 -6.57 -4.31 -4.30
C MET A 139 -6.79 -4.99 -2.94
N ASN A 140 -7.40 -6.18 -2.93
CA ASN A 140 -7.57 -7.05 -1.77
C ASN A 140 -7.25 -8.50 -2.15
N CYS A 141 -6.53 -9.21 -1.28
CA CYS A 141 -5.91 -10.50 -1.61
C CYS A 141 -6.52 -11.66 -0.79
N GLU A 142 -7.71 -11.46 -0.22
CA GLU A 142 -8.38 -12.50 0.56
C GLU A 142 -8.70 -13.71 -0.33
N PRO A 143 -8.45 -14.95 0.11
CA PRO A 143 -8.73 -16.17 -0.66
C PRO A 143 -10.19 -16.35 -1.08
N LYS A 144 -11.11 -15.62 -0.42
CA LYS A 144 -12.55 -15.61 -0.70
C LYS A 144 -13.03 -14.31 -1.34
N GLY A 145 -12.13 -13.34 -1.52
CA GLY A 145 -12.45 -11.92 -1.65
C GLY A 145 -13.26 -11.41 -0.45
N ARG A 146 -13.22 -10.11 -0.19
CA ARG A 146 -14.51 -9.51 0.16
C ARG A 146 -15.39 -9.78 -1.05
N LYS A 147 -16.59 -10.32 -0.84
CA LYS A 147 -17.65 -10.17 -1.85
C LYS A 147 -17.60 -8.69 -2.23
N ASP A 148 -17.46 -8.43 -3.52
CA ASP A 148 -17.43 -7.08 -4.05
C ASP A 148 -18.43 -6.23 -3.25
N PRO A 149 -18.03 -5.05 -2.71
CA PRO A 149 -18.99 -4.20 -2.04
C PRO A 149 -20.17 -3.93 -2.97
N ILE A 150 -19.97 -4.06 -4.28
CA ILE A 150 -20.98 -3.90 -5.30
C ILE A 150 -21.43 -5.27 -5.81
N GLN A 151 -22.45 -5.85 -5.17
CA GLN A 151 -23.25 -6.92 -5.80
C GLN A 151 -24.43 -6.25 -6.52
N ASP A 152 -24.64 -6.56 -7.80
CA ASP A 152 -25.76 -6.04 -8.60
C ASP A 152 -25.85 -4.50 -8.66
N GLY A 153 -24.69 -3.82 -8.65
CA GLY A 153 -24.63 -2.35 -8.75
C GLY A 153 -24.96 -1.61 -7.45
N LYS A 154 -25.05 -2.29 -6.30
CA LYS A 154 -25.38 -1.67 -5.00
C LYS A 154 -24.34 -1.98 -3.92
N PHE A 155 -23.86 -0.93 -3.24
CA PHE A 155 -22.93 -1.05 -2.11
C PHE A 155 -23.60 -1.84 -0.96
N ARG A 156 -23.05 -3.00 -0.62
CA ARG A 156 -23.52 -3.90 0.43
C ARG A 156 -22.76 -3.60 1.70
N CYS A 157 -23.32 -2.69 2.49
CA CYS A 157 -22.75 -2.35 3.78
C CYS A 157 -23.01 -3.46 4.81
N THR A 158 -21.95 -4.12 5.26
CA THR A 158 -22.02 -5.23 6.22
C THR A 158 -20.79 -5.26 7.11
N ASP A 159 -20.96 -5.77 8.32
CA ASP A 159 -19.83 -6.08 9.18
C ASP A 159 -19.08 -7.30 8.65
N SER A 160 -17.76 -7.18 8.57
CA SER A 160 -16.87 -8.25 8.10
C SER A 160 -16.37 -9.15 9.24
N ARG A 161 -16.69 -8.81 10.49
CA ARG A 161 -16.27 -9.54 11.69
C ARG A 161 -17.44 -9.73 12.65
N PRO A 162 -17.58 -10.91 13.27
CA PRO A 162 -18.63 -11.15 14.25
C PRO A 162 -18.47 -10.28 15.52
N GLU A 163 -17.26 -9.79 15.81
CA GLU A 163 -16.96 -8.96 16.98
C GLU A 163 -17.37 -7.49 16.82
N CYS A 164 -17.89 -7.08 15.66
CA CYS A 164 -18.18 -5.68 15.36
C CYS A 164 -19.18 -5.03 16.32
N GLU A 165 -20.22 -5.75 16.74
CA GLU A 165 -21.20 -5.24 17.70
C GLU A 165 -20.58 -5.02 19.08
N PHE A 166 -19.73 -5.96 19.51
CA PHE A 166 -18.98 -5.84 20.76
C PHE A 166 -18.02 -4.63 20.73
N TRP A 167 -17.25 -4.48 19.66
CA TRP A 167 -16.33 -3.35 19.50
C TRP A 167 -17.04 -2.00 19.38
N HIS A 168 -18.23 -1.98 18.79
CA HIS A 168 -19.10 -0.81 18.83
C HIS A 168 -19.51 -0.46 20.26
N GLY A 169 -20.00 -1.43 21.04
CA GLY A 169 -20.37 -1.24 22.45
C GLY A 169 -19.24 -0.71 23.32
N GLU A 170 -18.00 -1.10 23.00
CA GLU A 170 -16.77 -0.62 23.65
C GLU A 170 -16.29 0.77 23.14
N GLY A 171 -17.04 1.43 22.26
CA GLY A 171 -16.68 2.73 21.69
C GLY A 171 -15.46 2.69 20.76
N LYS A 172 -15.06 1.51 20.28
CA LYS A 172 -13.83 1.34 19.49
C LYS A 172 -13.94 2.00 18.11
N CYS A 173 -15.14 2.11 17.55
CA CYS A 173 -15.36 2.81 16.26
C CYS A 173 -14.78 4.23 16.25
N ARG A 174 -14.80 4.96 17.38
CA ARG A 174 -14.19 6.30 17.50
C ARG A 174 -12.70 6.25 17.82
N SER A 175 -12.26 5.20 18.51
CA SER A 175 -10.88 5.05 18.97
C SER A 175 -9.95 4.50 17.87
N ASN A 176 -10.50 3.74 16.93
CA ASN A 176 -9.79 3.15 15.79
C ASN A 176 -10.65 3.22 14.52
N PRO A 177 -10.96 4.44 14.04
CA PRO A 177 -11.90 4.64 12.94
C PRO A 177 -11.38 4.06 11.62
N GLY A 178 -10.07 4.10 11.36
CA GLY A 178 -9.52 3.58 10.11
C GLY A 178 -9.81 2.08 9.90
N TYR A 179 -9.53 1.26 10.92
CA TYR A 179 -9.79 -0.18 10.85
C TYR A 179 -11.28 -0.49 10.99
N LEU A 180 -11.95 0.08 12.00
CA LEU A 180 -13.32 -0.32 12.33
C LEU A 180 -14.38 0.28 11.42
N ASN A 181 -14.19 1.47 10.85
CA ASN A 181 -15.14 1.99 9.86
C ASN A 181 -15.11 1.15 8.59
N PHE A 182 -13.97 0.54 8.25
CA PHE A 182 -13.87 -0.38 7.13
C PHE A 182 -14.36 -1.78 7.50
N VAL A 183 -13.94 -2.34 8.63
CA VAL A 183 -14.26 -3.73 9.01
C VAL A 183 -15.68 -3.89 9.56
N CYS A 184 -16.18 -2.88 10.24
CA CYS A 184 -17.44 -2.87 10.96
C CYS A 184 -18.35 -1.74 10.45
N GLU A 185 -18.47 -1.62 9.13
CA GLU A 185 -19.23 -0.55 8.46
C GLU A 185 -20.66 -0.42 9.00
N LYS A 186 -21.31 -1.54 9.34
CA LYS A 186 -22.68 -1.51 9.89
C LYS A 186 -22.68 -1.15 11.37
N SER A 187 -21.90 -1.87 12.18
CA SER A 187 -21.85 -1.61 13.62
C SER A 187 -21.33 -0.20 13.93
N CYS A 188 -20.42 0.35 13.14
CA CYS A 188 -19.92 1.72 13.30
C CYS A 188 -20.80 2.80 12.67
N GLY A 189 -21.97 2.45 12.12
CA GLY A 189 -22.94 3.39 11.57
C GLY A 189 -22.51 4.05 10.26
N ILE A 190 -21.62 3.41 9.50
CA ILE A 190 -21.09 3.91 8.23
C ILE A 190 -22.07 3.63 7.07
N CYS A 191 -22.91 2.59 7.17
CA CYS A 191 -23.83 2.20 6.10
C CYS A 191 -24.74 3.31 5.60
N ASP A 192 -25.23 4.11 6.53
CA ASP A 192 -26.17 5.21 6.27
C ASP A 192 -25.49 6.56 6.49
N ALA A 193 -24.18 6.55 6.78
CA ALA A 193 -23.40 7.78 6.83
C ALA A 193 -23.27 8.27 5.39
N ASP A 194 -23.81 9.47 5.14
CA ASP A 194 -23.38 10.22 3.97
C ASP A 194 -21.88 10.44 4.10
N ILE A 195 -21.07 9.70 3.32
CA ILE A 195 -19.61 9.82 3.35
C ILE A 195 -19.14 11.22 2.95
N ASN A 196 -20.02 12.02 2.34
CA ASN A 196 -19.79 13.42 2.01
C ASN A 196 -20.32 14.38 3.09
N CYS A 197 -20.82 13.86 4.21
CA CYS A 197 -21.19 14.63 5.39
C CYS A 197 -19.94 14.93 6.23
N PHE A 198 -19.18 15.93 5.81
CA PHE A 198 -18.07 16.45 6.60
C PHE A 198 -17.96 17.98 6.45
N ASN A 199 -17.10 18.56 7.28
CA ASN A 199 -16.61 19.92 7.12
C ASN A 199 -15.17 19.84 6.63
N ASP A 200 -14.94 20.23 5.39
CA ASP A 200 -13.62 20.32 4.77
C ASP A 200 -12.85 21.58 5.18
N HIS A 201 -13.53 22.51 5.86
CA HIS A 201 -12.92 23.73 6.37
C HIS A 201 -13.15 23.92 7.86
N LYS A 202 -12.08 24.32 8.57
CA LYS A 202 -12.09 24.60 10.01
C LYS A 202 -13.13 25.65 10.43
N ASP A 203 -13.46 26.58 9.52
CA ASP A 203 -14.38 27.69 9.76
C ASP A 203 -15.82 27.39 9.32
N CYS A 204 -16.12 26.17 8.84
CA CYS A 204 -17.46 25.80 8.39
C CYS A 204 -18.54 26.09 9.43
N SER A 205 -18.28 25.83 10.72
CA SER A 205 -19.23 26.13 11.79
C SER A 205 -19.47 27.63 11.95
N GLN A 206 -18.43 28.45 11.80
CA GLN A 206 -18.55 29.91 11.88
C GLN A 206 -19.29 30.48 10.66
N TRP A 207 -19.07 29.93 9.48
CA TRP A 207 -19.76 30.33 8.26
C TRP A 207 -21.23 29.91 8.27
N ALA A 208 -21.54 28.71 8.75
CA ALA A 208 -22.91 28.27 8.97
C ALA A 208 -23.65 29.20 9.94
N LEU A 209 -23.03 29.58 11.07
CA LEU A 209 -23.57 30.56 12.01
C LEU A 209 -23.82 31.95 11.39
N ARG A 210 -23.02 32.33 10.39
CA ARG A 210 -23.20 33.59 9.63
C ARG A 210 -24.25 33.46 8.51
N GLY A 211 -24.88 32.31 8.35
CA GLY A 211 -25.92 32.06 7.35
C GLY A 211 -25.39 31.73 5.96
N GLU A 212 -24.11 31.38 5.83
CA GLU A 212 -23.50 31.04 4.52
C GLU A 212 -24.17 29.82 3.88
N CYS A 213 -24.77 28.92 4.68
CA CYS A 213 -25.52 27.77 4.15
C CYS A 213 -26.67 28.18 3.22
N SER A 214 -27.27 29.36 3.44
CA SER A 214 -28.32 29.90 2.56
C SER A 214 -27.78 30.92 1.56
N ARG A 215 -26.71 31.67 1.91
CA ARG A 215 -26.15 32.74 1.06
C ARG A 215 -25.17 32.22 0.01
N ASN A 216 -24.50 31.11 0.29
CA ASN A 216 -23.51 30.46 -0.56
C ASN A 216 -23.66 28.92 -0.50
N PRO A 217 -24.85 28.40 -0.87
CA PRO A 217 -25.15 26.97 -0.76
C PRO A 217 -24.22 26.12 -1.62
N ASP A 218 -23.83 26.58 -2.81
CA ASP A 218 -22.97 25.82 -3.72
C ASP A 218 -21.62 25.45 -3.08
N TYR A 219 -21.02 26.40 -2.35
CA TYR A 219 -19.78 26.12 -1.62
C TYR A 219 -20.06 25.33 -0.33
N MET A 220 -21.08 25.74 0.43
CA MET A 220 -21.33 25.21 1.76
C MET A 220 -21.86 23.78 1.75
N LEU A 221 -22.66 23.37 0.77
CA LEU A 221 -23.18 22.00 0.67
C LEU A 221 -22.12 21.00 0.21
N VAL A 222 -21.06 21.47 -0.46
CA VAL A 222 -19.94 20.62 -0.88
C VAL A 222 -18.89 20.53 0.23
N ASN A 223 -18.56 21.65 0.87
CA ASN A 223 -17.40 21.73 1.77
C ASN A 223 -17.77 21.77 3.25
N CYS A 224 -19.03 22.06 3.60
CA CYS A 224 -19.48 22.32 4.97
C CYS A 224 -20.83 21.67 5.27
N LYS A 225 -21.16 20.57 4.58
CA LYS A 225 -22.47 19.91 4.61
C LYS A 225 -22.94 19.59 6.03
N MET A 226 -22.00 19.14 6.86
CA MET A 226 -22.24 18.86 8.28
C MET A 226 -22.62 20.12 9.07
N SER A 227 -21.93 21.25 8.87
CA SER A 227 -22.26 22.50 9.58
C SER A 227 -23.59 23.11 9.12
N CYS A 228 -24.02 22.81 7.89
CA CYS A 228 -25.32 23.24 7.40
C CYS A 228 -26.49 22.36 7.84
N GLY A 229 -26.23 21.22 8.49
CA GLY A 229 -27.29 20.29 8.90
C GLY A 229 -27.94 19.58 7.71
N GLU A 230 -27.22 19.46 6.60
CA GLU A 230 -27.70 18.88 5.33
C GLU A 230 -27.19 17.45 5.13
N CYS A 231 -26.84 16.82 6.25
CA CYS A 231 -26.70 15.39 6.39
C CYS A 231 -28.04 14.84 6.92
#